data_AF-A0A2V9XDM2-F1
#
_entry.id   AF-A0A2V9XDM2-F1
#
_cell.length_a   1.000
_cell.length_b   1.000
_cell.length_c   1.000
_cell.angle_alpha   90.00
_cell.angle_beta   90.00
_cell.angle_gamma   90.00
#
_symmetry.space_group_name_H-M   'P 1'
#
loop_
_entity.id
_entity.type
_entity.pdbx_description
1 polymer ?
#
loop_
_entity_poly.entity_id
_entity_poly.type
_entity_poly.pdbx_seq_one_letter_code
_entity_poly.pdbx_strand_id
1 'polypeptide(L)'
;MAYPSDGAVLDLSRRPRFIHCGCREGLHWRDKIKLALLLTMLPDIDNLLLLQEADREIRRLNDEVAALPKRVAAIEAKLAGTKASLEKAKAAIKADDAARRKFETAIQDLHQKISKYRDQSLDVKTNEQYRALLHEIQFAEKDIRANEDKILELMVHAELRDKEVKAAETELKSEVAEIEKEKADARQRTAEDEKQLTEWNAKRETLRGAIAADLLRHYERVMKFRGTGLSEVRDHKCMACQVMLRPQTYNEVRAGEKIVMCESCQRVLYFNPANEAGIERTNMTRKRRVRPKADADQAWYHRSAYGQHEEVFLGFVNSQGTSSRRVYDLHTGRKIGDTESRDGNYHTAFATDLEHATRLNGSWNETELDEWGAELPMTVLDALHSDLAAARAESKARTHAEAVHSEHPAAS
;
A
#
# COMPACT_ATOMS: atom_id res chain seq x y z
N MET A 1 68.58 39.77 -13.13
CA MET A 1 69.52 38.65 -12.84
C MET A 1 68.81 37.35 -13.17
N ALA A 2 69.49 36.49 -13.93
CA ALA A 2 69.27 35.06 -14.16
C ALA A 2 68.02 34.57 -14.95
N TYR A 3 68.28 34.25 -16.24
CA TYR A 3 67.76 33.12 -17.04
C TYR A 3 68.22 31.74 -16.43
N PRO A 4 67.95 30.53 -16.99
CA PRO A 4 66.71 29.92 -17.52
C PRO A 4 66.62 28.36 -17.31
N SER A 5 65.65 27.75 -18.02
CA SER A 5 65.69 26.49 -18.81
C SER A 5 65.24 25.12 -18.27
N ASP A 6 64.58 24.42 -19.21
CA ASP A 6 64.31 22.97 -19.37
C ASP A 6 63.08 22.42 -18.63
N GLY A 7 62.06 21.83 -19.29
CA GLY A 7 62.05 21.04 -20.52
C GLY A 7 61.83 19.57 -20.16
N ALA A 8 60.57 19.13 -20.01
CA ALA A 8 60.25 17.71 -19.80
C ALA A 8 58.99 17.29 -20.56
N VAL A 9 59.26 16.51 -21.60
CA VAL A 9 58.36 15.80 -22.50
C VAL A 9 57.61 14.71 -21.71
N LEU A 10 56.27 14.67 -21.80
CA LEU A 10 55.47 13.57 -21.27
C LEU A 10 55.41 12.43 -22.29
N ASP A 11 56.25 11.43 -22.04
CA ASP A 11 56.32 10.12 -22.70
C ASP A 11 55.05 9.29 -22.43
N LEU A 12 54.33 8.93 -23.50
CA LEU A 12 53.08 8.16 -23.52
C LEU A 12 53.28 6.63 -23.53
N SER A 13 54.43 6.10 -23.09
CA SER A 13 54.75 4.67 -23.20
C SER A 13 54.87 3.89 -21.88
N ARG A 14 54.15 4.25 -20.82
CA ARG A 14 54.11 3.46 -19.56
C ARG A 14 52.72 2.91 -19.23
N ARG A 15 52.51 1.63 -19.57
CA ARG A 15 51.45 0.78 -18.99
C ARG A 15 51.64 0.69 -17.46
N PRO A 16 50.58 0.82 -16.65
CA PRO A 16 50.72 0.64 -15.20
C PRO A 16 50.99 -0.84 -14.91
N ARG A 17 52.11 -1.10 -14.21
CA ARG A 17 52.46 -2.39 -13.61
C ARG A 17 51.41 -2.73 -12.55
N PHE A 18 50.68 -3.82 -12.75
CA PHE A 18 49.90 -4.47 -11.71
C PHE A 18 50.86 -4.91 -10.60
N ILE A 19 50.83 -4.21 -9.46
CA ILE A 19 51.44 -4.67 -8.22
C ILE A 19 50.52 -5.75 -7.67
N HIS A 20 50.96 -7.00 -7.76
CA HIS A 20 50.37 -8.11 -7.02
C HIS A 20 50.56 -7.87 -5.52
N CYS A 21 49.52 -7.36 -4.85
CA CYS A 21 49.38 -7.47 -3.42
C CYS A 21 48.25 -8.47 -3.15
N GLY A 22 48.63 -9.66 -2.68
CA GLY A 22 47.68 -10.68 -2.27
C GLY A 22 46.93 -10.24 -1.03
N CYS A 23 45.67 -9.84 -1.19
CA CYS A 23 44.72 -9.77 -0.09
C CYS A 23 43.46 -10.53 -0.53
N ARG A 24 43.27 -11.66 0.13
CA ARG A 24 42.27 -12.68 -0.15
C ARG A 24 40.97 -12.32 0.56
N GLU A 25 40.23 -11.35 0.04
CA GLU A 25 38.86 -11.07 0.50
C GLU A 25 37.97 -10.85 -0.73
N GLY A 26 37.12 -11.85 -0.99
CA GLY A 26 36.20 -11.83 -2.12
C GLY A 26 35.18 -10.71 -1.94
N LEU A 27 35.09 -9.83 -2.95
CA LEU A 27 33.98 -8.88 -3.08
C LEU A 27 32.65 -9.61 -2.87
N HIS A 28 31.90 -9.13 -1.87
CA HIS A 28 30.59 -9.61 -1.48
C HIS A 28 29.67 -9.66 -2.71
N TRP A 29 28.84 -10.69 -2.86
CA TRP A 29 27.95 -10.91 -4.02
C TRP A 29 27.17 -9.64 -4.44
N ARG A 30 26.75 -8.81 -3.48
CA ARG A 30 26.08 -7.52 -3.72
C ARG A 30 26.94 -6.49 -4.47
N ASP A 31 28.26 -6.46 -4.25
CA ASP A 31 29.17 -5.52 -4.90
C ASP A 31 29.52 -5.98 -6.32
N LYS A 32 29.56 -7.29 -6.56
CA LYS A 32 29.64 -7.86 -7.91
C LYS A 32 28.37 -7.61 -8.73
N ILE A 33 27.18 -7.60 -8.12
CA ILE A 33 25.93 -7.22 -8.80
C ILE A 33 25.93 -5.74 -9.16
N LYS A 34 26.35 -4.85 -8.24
CA LYS A 34 26.46 -3.41 -8.54
C LYS A 34 27.46 -3.14 -9.66
N LEU A 35 28.62 -3.80 -9.65
CA LEU A 35 29.61 -3.71 -10.74
C LEU A 35 29.08 -4.27 -12.07
N ALA A 36 28.33 -5.38 -12.05
CA ALA A 36 27.74 -5.95 -13.26
C ALA A 36 26.59 -5.09 -13.82
N LEU A 37 25.79 -4.44 -12.97
CA LEU A 37 24.76 -3.47 -13.37
C LEU A 37 25.37 -2.26 -14.09
N LEU A 38 26.49 -1.74 -13.58
CA LEU A 38 27.27 -0.64 -14.16
C LEU A 38 27.93 -0.99 -15.50
N LEU A 39 28.09 -2.29 -15.82
CA LEU A 39 28.71 -2.76 -17.05
C LEU A 39 27.72 -2.97 -18.22
N THR A 40 26.40 -2.87 -17.96
CA THR A 40 25.34 -3.14 -18.96
C THR A 40 24.42 -1.97 -19.26
N MET A 41 24.51 -0.86 -18.50
CA MET A 41 23.71 0.34 -18.71
C MET A 41 24.53 1.41 -19.44
N LEU A 42 23.90 2.15 -20.36
CA LEU A 42 24.51 3.32 -20.97
C LEU A 42 24.69 4.42 -19.91
N PRO A 43 25.84 5.14 -19.89
CA PRO A 43 26.10 6.21 -18.92
C PRO A 43 25.05 7.33 -18.99
N ASP A 44 24.48 7.57 -20.18
CA ASP A 44 23.38 8.53 -20.37
C ASP A 44 22.09 8.11 -19.63
N ILE A 45 21.78 6.81 -19.57
CA ILE A 45 20.60 6.29 -18.89
C ILE A 45 20.79 6.38 -17.37
N ASP A 46 21.99 6.08 -16.88
CA ASP A 46 22.31 6.22 -15.45
C ASP A 46 22.22 7.69 -15.01
N ASN A 47 22.77 8.62 -15.79
CA ASN A 47 22.67 10.05 -15.53
C ASN A 47 21.22 10.54 -15.55
N LEU A 48 20.39 10.03 -16.48
CA LEU A 48 18.95 10.32 -16.52
C LEU A 48 18.19 9.76 -15.33
N LEU A 49 18.57 8.58 -14.82
CA LEU A 49 17.97 7.98 -13.63
C LEU A 49 18.25 8.85 -12.40
N LEU A 50 19.50 9.27 -12.24
CA LEU A 50 19.91 10.20 -11.18
C LEU A 50 19.23 11.56 -11.31
N LEU A 51 19.07 12.06 -12.55
CA LEU A 51 18.35 13.31 -12.81
C LEU A 51 16.88 13.21 -12.40
N GLN A 52 16.22 12.09 -12.71
CA GLN A 52 14.84 11.84 -12.31
C GLN A 52 14.68 11.73 -10.80
N GLU A 53 15.65 11.14 -10.11
CA GLU A 53 15.67 11.09 -8.65
C GLU A 53 15.83 12.48 -8.04
N ALA A 54 16.75 13.29 -8.56
CA ALA A 54 16.92 14.68 -8.15
C ALA A 54 15.63 15.51 -8.41
N ASP A 55 15.00 15.38 -9.58
CA ASP A 55 13.74 16.04 -9.91
C ASP A 55 12.59 15.63 -8.97
N ARG A 56 12.52 14.35 -8.59
CA ARG A 56 11.53 13.85 -7.61
C ARG A 56 11.76 14.47 -6.24
N GLU A 57 13.00 14.54 -5.80
CA GLU A 57 13.35 15.09 -4.50
C GLU A 57 13.10 16.59 -4.43
N ILE A 58 13.44 17.33 -5.49
CA ILE A 58 13.14 18.75 -5.64
C ILE A 58 11.63 19.00 -5.60
N ARG A 59 10.82 18.16 -6.27
CA ARG A 59 9.36 18.28 -6.19
C ARG A 59 8.85 18.00 -4.78
N ARG A 60 9.32 16.94 -4.12
CA ARG A 60 8.95 16.61 -2.74
C ARG A 60 9.23 17.79 -1.79
N LEU A 61 10.44 18.34 -1.85
CA LEU A 61 10.84 19.48 -1.02
C LEU A 61 10.02 20.74 -1.35
N ASN A 62 9.77 21.04 -2.63
CA ASN A 62 8.91 22.17 -3.01
C ASN A 62 7.47 22.01 -2.51
N ASP A 63 6.91 20.80 -2.58
CA ASP A 63 5.57 20.51 -2.06
C ASP A 63 5.52 20.66 -0.54
N GLU A 64 6.57 20.25 0.18
CA GLU A 64 6.70 20.45 1.62
C GLU A 64 6.80 21.93 1.99
N VAL A 65 7.66 22.69 1.30
CA VAL A 65 7.78 24.14 1.45
C VAL A 65 6.45 24.84 1.14
N ALA A 66 5.71 24.42 0.11
CA ALA A 66 4.42 25.01 -0.25
C ALA A 66 3.26 24.62 0.70
N ALA A 67 3.35 23.47 1.38
CA ALA A 67 2.36 23.01 2.33
C ALA A 67 2.41 23.75 3.67
N LEU A 68 3.61 24.17 4.11
CA LEU A 68 3.81 24.82 5.41
C LEU A 68 3.07 26.17 5.55
N PRO A 69 3.12 27.12 4.58
CA PRO A 69 2.34 28.36 4.64
C PRO A 69 0.83 28.11 4.76
N LYS A 70 0.30 27.06 4.10
CA LYS A 70 -1.12 26.70 4.19
C LYS A 70 -1.49 26.22 5.60
N ARG A 71 -0.62 25.44 6.24
CA ARG A 71 -0.81 25.01 7.63
C ARG A 71 -0.77 26.20 8.58
N VAL A 72 0.21 27.09 8.44
CA VAL A 72 0.33 28.31 9.24
C VAL A 72 -0.92 29.19 9.08
N ALA A 73 -1.40 29.41 7.85
CA ALA A 73 -2.61 30.19 7.60
C ALA A 73 -3.87 29.57 8.23
N ALA A 74 -4.01 28.24 8.18
CA ALA A 74 -5.13 27.55 8.82
C ALA A 74 -5.11 27.69 10.35
N ILE A 75 -3.91 27.65 10.94
CA ILE A 75 -3.70 27.86 12.38
C ILE A 75 -4.02 29.31 12.77
N GLU A 76 -3.54 30.29 12.00
CA GLU A 76 -3.83 31.71 12.23
C GLU A 76 -5.32 32.02 12.10
N ALA A 77 -6.04 31.36 11.18
CA ALA A 77 -7.48 31.51 11.06
C ALA A 77 -8.23 30.99 12.29
N LYS A 78 -7.81 29.85 12.88
CA LYS A 78 -8.39 29.34 14.14
C LYS A 78 -8.17 30.32 15.29
N LEU A 79 -6.95 30.84 15.41
CA LEU A 79 -6.56 31.81 16.44
C LEU A 79 -7.31 33.15 16.28
N ALA A 80 -7.56 33.58 15.04
CA ALA A 80 -8.40 34.74 14.77
C ALA A 80 -9.85 34.50 15.21
N GLY A 81 -10.37 33.29 15.03
CA GLY A 81 -11.69 32.88 15.52
C GLY A 81 -11.80 32.91 17.05
N THR A 82 -10.83 32.35 17.77
CA THR A 82 -10.82 32.37 19.24
C THR A 82 -10.66 33.80 19.79
N LYS A 83 -9.81 34.62 19.16
CA LYS A 83 -9.73 36.07 19.46
C LYS A 83 -11.06 36.80 19.23
N ALA A 84 -11.76 36.53 18.13
CA ALA A 84 -13.05 37.17 17.85
C ALA A 84 -14.11 36.80 18.90
N SER A 85 -14.13 35.55 19.35
CA SER A 85 -15.01 35.09 20.45
C SER A 85 -14.68 35.80 21.76
N LEU A 86 -13.39 35.97 22.07
CA LEU A 86 -12.93 36.71 23.25
C LEU A 86 -13.37 38.18 23.22
N GLU A 87 -13.18 38.86 22.10
CA GLU A 87 -13.59 40.26 21.93
C GLU A 87 -15.11 40.42 22.02
N LYS A 88 -15.88 39.45 21.49
CA LYS A 88 -17.34 39.43 21.63
C LYS A 88 -17.76 39.28 23.09
N ALA A 89 -17.11 38.40 23.85
CA ALA A 89 -17.37 38.23 25.28
C ALA A 89 -17.03 39.50 26.09
N LYS A 90 -15.90 40.14 25.80
CA LYS A 90 -15.52 41.44 26.39
C LYS A 90 -16.50 42.57 26.05
N ALA A 91 -17.01 42.59 24.81
CA ALA A 91 -18.02 43.54 24.39
C ALA A 91 -19.35 43.33 25.13
N ALA A 92 -19.74 42.06 25.37
CA ALA A 92 -20.93 41.74 26.16
C ALA A 92 -20.81 42.24 27.60
N ILE A 93 -19.67 42.01 28.27
CA ILE A 93 -19.43 42.54 29.63
C ILE A 93 -19.57 44.07 29.67
N LYS A 94 -19.01 44.78 28.69
CA LYS A 94 -19.16 46.25 28.60
C LYS A 94 -20.61 46.68 28.39
N ALA A 95 -21.40 45.91 27.64
CA ALA A 95 -22.82 46.18 27.44
C ALA A 95 -23.63 45.95 28.72
N ASP A 96 -23.34 44.89 29.46
CA ASP A 96 -23.97 44.57 30.74
C ASP A 96 -23.64 45.64 31.79
N ASP A 97 -22.39 46.10 31.87
CA ASP A 97 -21.98 47.22 32.73
C ASP A 97 -22.72 48.53 32.37
N ALA A 98 -22.89 48.80 31.08
CA ALA A 98 -23.65 49.97 30.63
C ALA A 98 -25.14 49.86 30.97
N ALA A 99 -25.73 48.67 30.87
CA ALA A 99 -27.12 48.41 31.26
C ALA A 99 -27.30 48.58 32.77
N ARG A 100 -26.36 48.06 33.57
CA ARG A 100 -26.35 48.24 35.02
C ARG A 100 -26.35 49.71 35.42
N ARG A 101 -25.45 50.53 34.85
CA ARG A 101 -25.39 51.97 35.13
C ARG A 101 -26.69 52.71 34.77
N LYS A 102 -27.39 52.27 33.72
CA LYS A 102 -28.71 52.83 33.36
C LYS A 102 -29.76 52.53 34.42
N PHE A 103 -29.81 51.29 34.92
CA PHE A 103 -30.73 50.94 36.00
C PHE A 103 -30.40 51.64 37.31
N GLU A 104 -29.11 51.79 37.66
CA GLU A 104 -28.67 52.57 38.83
C GLU A 104 -29.12 54.04 38.74
N THR A 105 -28.99 54.66 37.55
CA THR A 105 -29.48 56.03 37.32
C THR A 105 -31.01 56.11 37.43
N ALA A 106 -31.73 55.15 36.86
CA ALA A 106 -33.19 55.09 36.95
C ALA A 106 -33.69 54.94 38.39
N ILE A 107 -32.99 54.16 39.23
CA ILE A 107 -33.29 54.03 40.67
C ILE A 107 -33.08 55.38 41.38
N GLN A 108 -32.00 56.10 41.08
CA GLN A 108 -31.77 57.44 41.64
C GLN A 108 -32.90 58.42 41.27
N ASP A 109 -33.35 58.41 40.02
CA ASP A 109 -34.46 59.25 39.55
C ASP A 109 -35.79 58.89 40.25
N LEU A 110 -36.06 57.59 40.46
CA LEU A 110 -37.24 57.11 41.17
C LEU A 110 -37.21 57.50 42.66
N HIS A 111 -36.05 57.42 43.32
CA HIS A 111 -35.90 57.91 44.70
C HIS A 111 -36.17 59.41 44.82
N GLN A 112 -35.69 60.21 43.86
CA GLN A 112 -35.99 61.64 43.83
C GLN A 112 -37.49 61.91 43.63
N LYS A 113 -38.17 61.14 42.78
CA LYS A 113 -39.64 61.23 42.60
C LYS A 113 -40.39 60.86 43.89
N ILE A 114 -40.00 59.78 44.57
CA ILE A 114 -40.58 59.38 45.85
C ILE A 114 -40.43 60.49 46.89
N SER A 115 -39.24 61.11 46.99
CA SER A 115 -39.03 62.24 47.90
C SER A 115 -40.00 63.38 47.59
N LYS A 116 -40.12 63.78 46.33
CA LYS A 116 -41.05 64.84 45.91
C LYS A 116 -42.51 64.50 46.21
N TYR A 117 -42.95 63.26 45.96
CA TYR A 117 -44.32 62.84 46.27
C TYR A 117 -44.60 62.76 47.78
N ARG A 118 -43.59 62.40 48.59
CA ARG A 118 -43.68 62.44 50.05
C ARG A 118 -43.78 63.87 50.58
N ASP A 119 -43.02 64.80 50.02
CA ASP A 119 -43.11 66.22 50.39
C ASP A 119 -44.47 66.80 49.99
N GLN A 120 -44.97 66.47 48.79
CA GLN A 120 -46.29 66.90 48.33
C GLN A 120 -47.42 66.33 49.18
N SER A 121 -47.33 65.06 49.60
CA SER A 121 -48.39 64.42 50.38
C SER A 121 -48.61 65.05 51.76
N LEU A 122 -47.60 65.75 52.30
CA LEU A 122 -47.70 66.54 53.54
C LEU A 122 -48.48 67.86 53.35
N ASP A 123 -48.57 68.39 52.14
CA ASP A 123 -49.23 69.66 51.82
C ASP A 123 -50.67 69.50 51.31
N VAL A 124 -51.06 68.28 50.91
CA VAL A 124 -52.39 67.98 50.35
C VAL A 124 -53.48 67.98 51.44
N LYS A 125 -54.57 68.75 51.21
CA LYS A 125 -55.70 68.86 52.15
C LYS A 125 -56.88 67.91 51.86
N THR A 126 -56.94 67.31 50.67
CA THR A 126 -58.03 66.39 50.28
C THR A 126 -57.58 64.92 50.31
N ASN A 127 -58.41 64.06 50.91
CA ASN A 127 -58.11 62.63 51.11
C ASN A 127 -57.92 61.85 49.79
N GLU A 128 -58.61 62.24 48.73
CA GLU A 128 -58.49 61.61 47.39
C GLU A 128 -57.13 61.85 46.75
N GLN A 129 -56.64 63.10 46.79
CA GLN A 129 -55.31 63.46 46.28
C GLN A 129 -54.18 62.80 47.10
N TYR A 130 -54.36 62.66 48.42
CA TYR A 130 -53.42 61.93 49.28
C TYR A 130 -53.33 60.44 48.91
N ARG A 131 -54.47 59.79 48.67
CA ARG A 131 -54.52 58.38 48.20
C ARG A 131 -53.85 58.19 46.85
N ALA A 132 -54.03 59.13 45.92
CA ALA A 132 -53.36 59.09 44.62
C ALA A 132 -51.83 59.16 44.76
N LEU A 133 -51.31 60.10 45.56
CA LEU A 133 -49.87 60.20 45.82
C LEU A 133 -49.28 58.95 46.50
N LEU A 134 -50.02 58.35 47.44
CA LEU A 134 -49.60 57.08 48.04
C LEU A 134 -49.52 55.94 47.02
N HIS A 135 -50.45 55.88 46.07
CA HIS A 135 -50.43 54.89 45.00
C HIS A 135 -49.22 55.09 44.06
N GLU A 136 -48.93 56.34 43.69
CA GLU A 136 -47.74 56.68 42.89
C GLU A 136 -46.42 56.34 43.62
N ILE A 137 -46.34 56.57 44.93
CA ILE A 137 -45.19 56.15 45.76
C ILE A 137 -45.06 54.63 45.74
N GLN A 138 -46.15 53.88 45.94
CA GLN A 138 -46.11 52.42 45.90
C GLN A 138 -45.71 51.89 44.52
N PHE A 139 -46.13 52.54 43.44
CA PHE A 139 -45.75 52.20 42.08
C PHE A 139 -44.25 52.43 41.87
N ALA A 140 -43.72 53.59 42.26
CA ALA A 140 -42.30 53.88 42.18
C ALA A 140 -41.45 52.93 43.05
N GLU A 141 -41.91 52.54 44.25
CA GLU A 141 -41.24 51.55 45.10
C GLU A 141 -41.27 50.13 44.49
N LYS A 142 -42.29 49.79 43.70
CA LYS A 142 -42.30 48.53 42.93
C LYS A 142 -41.30 48.59 41.76
N ASP A 143 -41.22 49.72 41.06
CA ASP A 143 -40.27 49.90 39.96
C ASP A 143 -38.82 49.89 40.45
N ILE A 144 -38.53 50.45 41.62
CA ILE A 144 -37.19 50.36 42.24
C ILE A 144 -36.82 48.90 42.46
N ARG A 145 -37.69 48.12 43.13
CA ARG A 145 -37.45 46.68 43.36
C ARG A 145 -37.22 45.92 42.05
N ALA A 146 -38.03 46.18 41.03
CA ALA A 146 -37.87 45.54 39.72
C ALA A 146 -36.55 45.92 39.02
N ASN A 147 -36.02 47.13 39.25
CA ASN A 147 -34.70 47.53 38.73
C ASN A 147 -33.55 46.95 39.56
N GLU A 148 -33.71 46.83 40.88
CA GLU A 148 -32.74 46.17 41.78
C GLU A 148 -32.60 44.68 41.41
N ASP A 149 -33.71 43.98 41.16
CA ASP A 149 -33.70 42.59 40.70
C ASP A 149 -32.93 42.45 39.37
N LYS A 150 -33.17 43.35 38.40
CA LYS A 150 -32.43 43.36 37.13
C LYS A 150 -30.94 43.66 37.31
N ILE A 151 -30.57 44.51 38.26
CA ILE A 151 -29.16 44.78 38.57
C ILE A 151 -28.50 43.52 39.13
N LEU A 152 -29.17 42.81 40.04
CA LEU A 152 -28.67 41.54 40.59
C LEU A 152 -28.49 40.48 39.50
N GLU A 153 -29.47 40.35 38.59
CA GLU A 153 -29.35 39.45 37.43
C GLU A 153 -28.14 39.81 36.55
N LEU A 154 -27.96 41.09 36.22
CA LEU A 154 -26.82 41.57 35.44
C LEU A 154 -25.49 41.34 36.16
N MET A 155 -25.43 41.48 37.49
CA MET A 155 -24.22 41.19 38.27
C MET A 155 -23.84 39.71 38.21
N VAL A 156 -24.82 38.81 38.35
CA VAL A 156 -24.59 37.36 38.21
C VAL A 156 -24.12 37.02 36.80
N HIS A 157 -24.74 37.61 35.77
CA HIS A 157 -24.30 37.42 34.39
C HIS A 157 -22.88 37.94 34.15
N ALA A 158 -22.53 39.10 34.68
CA ALA A 158 -21.18 39.67 34.58
C ALA A 158 -20.12 38.76 35.22
N GLU A 159 -20.39 38.19 36.40
CA GLU A 159 -19.47 37.24 37.05
C GLU A 159 -19.27 35.96 36.22
N LEU A 160 -20.34 35.43 35.62
CA LEU A 160 -20.25 34.28 34.73
C LEU A 160 -19.41 34.60 33.48
N ARG A 161 -19.66 35.75 32.86
CA ARG A 161 -18.91 36.20 31.67
C ARG A 161 -17.45 36.52 31.98
N ASP A 162 -17.14 37.07 33.15
CA ASP A 162 -15.75 37.32 33.56
C ASP A 162 -14.97 36.00 33.77
N LYS A 163 -15.63 34.97 34.33
CA LYS A 163 -15.06 33.62 34.42
C LYS A 163 -14.81 33.01 33.04
N GLU A 164 -15.77 33.13 32.13
CA GLU A 164 -15.61 32.66 30.74
C GLU A 164 -14.49 33.40 30.01
N VAL A 165 -14.38 34.72 30.16
CA VAL A 165 -13.29 35.51 29.57
C VAL A 165 -11.95 35.08 30.12
N LYS A 166 -11.81 34.92 31.44
CA LYS A 166 -10.55 34.47 32.06
C LYS A 166 -10.14 33.07 31.60
N ALA A 167 -11.10 32.16 31.46
CA ALA A 167 -10.85 30.82 30.92
C ALA A 167 -10.38 30.92 29.45
N ALA A 168 -11.12 31.67 28.61
CA ALA A 168 -10.80 31.86 27.21
C ALA A 168 -9.47 32.60 26.99
N GLU A 169 -9.10 33.56 27.85
CA GLU A 169 -7.79 34.22 27.80
C GLU A 169 -6.64 33.28 28.13
N THR A 170 -6.87 32.34 29.06
CA THR A 170 -5.87 31.34 29.45
C THR A 170 -5.68 30.33 28.32
N GLU A 171 -6.78 29.84 27.75
CA GLU A 171 -6.79 28.93 26.60
C GLU A 171 -6.13 29.58 25.37
N LEU A 172 -6.49 30.83 25.06
CA LEU A 172 -5.87 31.58 23.97
C LEU A 172 -4.36 31.76 24.18
N LYS A 173 -3.90 32.01 25.41
CA LYS A 173 -2.47 32.13 25.71
C LYS A 173 -1.73 30.81 25.50
N SER A 174 -2.31 29.68 25.93
CA SER A 174 -1.72 28.36 25.66
C SER A 174 -1.69 28.05 24.17
N GLU A 175 -2.81 28.27 23.46
CA GLU A 175 -2.89 28.05 22.02
C GLU A 175 -1.87 28.92 21.27
N VAL A 176 -1.76 30.21 21.59
CA VAL A 176 -0.77 31.11 20.99
C VAL A 176 0.65 30.60 21.23
N ALA A 177 0.97 30.13 22.44
CA ALA A 177 2.30 29.64 22.76
C ALA A 177 2.65 28.34 22.01
N GLU A 178 1.70 27.42 21.85
CA GLU A 178 1.87 26.20 21.06
C GLU A 178 2.02 26.54 19.58
N ILE A 179 1.18 27.44 19.06
CA ILE A 179 1.20 27.87 17.67
C ILE A 179 2.51 28.57 17.30
N GLU A 180 3.03 29.44 18.16
CA GLU A 180 4.31 30.11 17.89
C GLU A 180 5.49 29.13 17.91
N LYS A 181 5.45 28.08 18.74
CA LYS A 181 6.43 26.98 18.67
C LYS A 181 6.31 26.22 17.35
N GLU A 182 5.10 25.81 16.97
CA GLU A 182 4.88 25.11 15.69
C GLU A 182 5.30 25.96 14.49
N LYS A 183 5.06 27.27 14.52
CA LYS A 183 5.53 28.20 13.47
C LYS A 183 7.06 28.30 13.46
N ALA A 184 7.72 28.36 14.61
CA ALA A 184 9.17 28.41 14.68
C ALA A 184 9.80 27.12 14.13
N ASP A 185 9.29 25.96 14.53
CA ASP A 185 9.73 24.65 14.03
C ASP A 185 9.47 24.51 12.52
N ALA A 186 8.31 24.95 12.06
CA ALA A 186 7.98 24.98 10.63
C ALA A 186 8.95 25.86 9.84
N ARG A 187 9.28 27.06 10.33
CA ARG A 187 10.25 27.97 9.69
C ARG A 187 11.66 27.37 9.66
N GLN A 188 12.09 26.73 10.74
CA GLN A 188 13.38 26.07 10.78
C GLN A 188 13.46 24.93 9.77
N ARG A 189 12.40 24.12 9.66
CA ARG A 189 12.30 23.07 8.65
C ARG A 189 12.30 23.63 7.24
N THR A 190 11.51 24.68 6.96
CA THR A 190 11.54 25.34 5.65
C THR A 190 12.94 25.82 5.28
N ALA A 191 13.67 26.43 6.22
CA ALA A 191 15.02 26.90 5.96
C ALA A 191 16.00 25.76 5.65
N GLU A 192 15.81 24.59 6.27
CA GLU A 192 16.60 23.39 5.96
C GLU A 192 16.20 22.79 4.59
N ASP A 193 14.91 22.68 4.31
CA ASP A 193 14.38 22.21 3.03
C ASP A 193 14.84 23.12 1.86
N GLU A 194 14.89 24.43 2.07
CA GLU A 194 15.41 25.41 1.11
C GLU A 194 16.91 25.21 0.84
N LYS A 195 17.71 24.93 1.86
CA LYS A 195 19.13 24.60 1.66
C LYS A 195 19.28 23.31 0.84
N GLN A 196 18.54 22.26 1.21
CA GLN A 196 18.55 21.00 0.46
C GLN A 196 18.09 21.20 -0.98
N LEU A 197 17.10 22.05 -1.22
CA LEU A 197 16.68 22.45 -2.57
C LEU A 197 17.83 23.08 -3.36
N THR A 198 18.64 23.97 -2.76
CA THR A 198 19.80 24.54 -3.46
C THR A 198 20.84 23.49 -3.83
N GLU A 199 21.11 22.52 -2.94
CA GLU A 199 22.04 21.43 -3.20
C GLU A 199 21.54 20.49 -4.30
N TRP A 200 20.26 20.11 -4.26
CA TRP A 200 19.65 19.26 -5.28
C TRP A 200 19.56 19.96 -6.63
N ASN A 201 19.27 21.26 -6.67
CA ASN A 201 19.31 22.04 -7.90
C ASN A 201 20.74 22.10 -8.49
N ALA A 202 21.77 22.27 -7.66
CA ALA A 202 23.15 22.25 -8.13
C ALA A 202 23.54 20.86 -8.70
N LYS A 203 23.15 19.78 -8.04
CA LYS A 203 23.33 18.40 -8.54
C LYS A 203 22.60 18.20 -9.88
N ARG A 204 21.36 18.68 -9.97
CA ARG A 204 20.53 18.62 -11.18
C ARG A 204 21.18 19.32 -12.37
N GLU A 205 21.71 20.53 -12.18
CA GLU A 205 22.38 21.25 -13.27
C GLU A 205 23.70 20.57 -13.70
N THR A 206 24.43 19.98 -12.75
CA THR A 206 25.63 19.18 -13.06
C THR A 206 25.28 17.95 -13.91
N LEU A 207 24.21 17.22 -13.55
CA LEU A 207 23.74 16.05 -14.30
C LEU A 207 23.23 16.44 -15.70
N ARG A 208 22.53 17.57 -15.82
CA ARG A 208 22.08 18.10 -17.12
C ARG A 208 23.23 18.38 -18.08
N GLY A 209 24.36 18.88 -17.58
CA GLY A 209 25.55 19.14 -18.40
C GLY A 209 26.24 17.87 -18.91
N ALA A 210 26.03 16.72 -18.24
CA ALA A 210 26.62 15.44 -18.61
C ALA A 210 25.78 14.64 -19.63
N ILE A 211 24.56 15.07 -19.95
CA ILE A 211 23.62 14.37 -20.82
C ILE A 211 23.57 15.04 -22.20
N ALA A 212 23.45 14.25 -23.27
CA ALA A 212 23.26 14.77 -24.63
C ALA A 212 22.00 15.67 -24.74
N ALA A 213 22.15 16.83 -25.38
CA ALA A 213 21.11 17.87 -25.43
C ALA A 213 19.77 17.40 -26.04
N ASP A 214 19.81 16.55 -27.07
CA ASP A 214 18.60 16.03 -27.72
C ASP A 214 17.82 15.06 -26.82
N LEU A 215 18.55 14.23 -26.07
CA LEU A 215 17.97 13.30 -25.11
C LEU A 215 17.34 14.06 -23.93
N LEU A 216 18.04 15.08 -23.42
CA LEU A 216 17.53 15.92 -22.34
C LEU A 216 16.23 16.64 -22.76
N ARG A 217 16.18 17.21 -23.96
CA ARG A 217 14.97 17.85 -24.51
C ARG A 217 13.79 16.90 -24.58
N HIS A 218 14.03 15.65 -24.99
CA HIS A 218 12.99 14.62 -25.02
C HIS A 218 12.52 14.27 -23.61
N TYR A 219 13.45 14.01 -22.69
CA TYR A 219 13.16 13.72 -21.30
C TYR A 219 12.32 14.82 -20.63
N GLU A 220 12.72 16.08 -20.77
CA GLU A 220 12.01 17.23 -20.17
C GLU A 220 10.58 17.37 -20.71
N ARG A 221 10.39 17.16 -22.01
CA ARG A 221 9.07 17.16 -22.63
C ARG A 221 8.20 16.09 -22.00
N VAL A 222 8.68 14.85 -21.91
CA VAL A 222 7.91 13.73 -21.35
C VAL A 222 7.65 13.94 -19.85
N MET A 223 8.65 14.38 -19.08
CA MET A 223 8.52 14.72 -17.66
C MET A 223 7.42 15.77 -17.41
N LYS A 224 7.34 16.81 -18.25
CA LYS A 224 6.34 17.88 -18.13
C LYS A 224 4.91 17.37 -18.33
N PHE A 225 4.68 16.48 -19.29
CA PHE A 225 3.33 15.99 -19.60
C PHE A 225 2.91 14.76 -18.78
N ARG A 226 3.87 13.92 -18.38
CA ARG A 226 3.61 12.59 -17.83
C ARG A 226 4.14 12.40 -16.41
N GLY A 227 4.82 13.40 -15.83
CA GLY A 227 5.37 13.39 -14.48
C GLY A 227 6.66 12.59 -14.31
N THR A 228 6.87 11.54 -15.11
CA THR A 228 8.08 10.70 -15.13
C THR A 228 8.59 10.56 -16.57
N GLY A 229 9.92 10.58 -16.75
CA GLY A 229 10.58 10.54 -18.06
C GLY A 229 11.20 9.19 -18.40
N LEU A 230 11.49 8.37 -17.38
CA LEU A 230 11.99 7.01 -17.52
C LEU A 230 10.94 5.99 -17.06
N SER A 231 11.00 4.81 -17.65
CA SER A 231 10.23 3.64 -17.20
C SER A 231 11.11 2.41 -17.22
N GLU A 232 11.00 1.63 -16.15
CA GLU A 232 11.55 0.29 -16.14
C GLU A 232 10.71 -0.63 -17.05
N VAL A 233 11.38 -1.59 -17.66
CA VAL A 233 10.76 -2.67 -18.40
C VAL A 233 10.89 -3.97 -17.61
N ARG A 234 9.75 -4.63 -17.35
CA ARG A 234 9.68 -5.94 -16.68
C ARG A 234 8.69 -6.83 -17.40
N ASP A 235 8.99 -8.12 -17.56
CA ASP A 235 8.11 -9.11 -18.18
C ASP A 235 7.52 -8.66 -19.53
N HIS A 236 8.35 -8.07 -20.39
CA HIS A 236 7.93 -7.51 -21.68
C HIS A 236 6.90 -6.37 -21.58
N LYS A 237 6.77 -5.72 -20.41
CA LYS A 237 5.84 -4.61 -20.18
C LYS A 237 6.58 -3.35 -19.76
N CYS A 238 6.12 -2.21 -20.26
CA CYS A 238 6.52 -0.90 -19.73
C CYS A 238 5.82 -0.68 -18.39
N MET A 239 6.56 -0.50 -17.29
CA MET A 239 5.95 -0.32 -15.95
C MET A 239 5.17 0.99 -15.79
N ALA A 240 5.44 2.00 -16.62
CA ALA A 240 4.73 3.27 -16.54
C ALA A 240 3.38 3.32 -17.27
N CYS A 241 3.25 2.67 -18.44
CA CYS A 241 1.98 2.62 -19.18
C CYS A 241 1.33 1.23 -19.23
N GLN A 242 2.01 0.22 -18.67
CA GLN A 242 1.58 -1.18 -18.58
C GLN A 242 1.29 -1.87 -19.93
N VAL A 243 1.70 -1.25 -21.03
CA VAL A 243 1.57 -1.83 -22.38
C VAL A 243 2.65 -2.89 -22.59
N MET A 244 2.27 -3.99 -23.24
CA MET A 244 3.17 -5.02 -23.72
C MET A 244 4.04 -4.47 -24.85
N LEU A 245 5.36 -4.54 -24.67
CA LEU A 245 6.34 -4.19 -25.68
C LEU A 245 6.50 -5.34 -26.67
N ARG A 246 6.84 -4.99 -27.92
CA ARG A 246 7.21 -5.97 -28.93
C ARG A 246 8.44 -6.74 -28.43
N PRO A 247 8.55 -8.07 -28.68
CA PRO A 247 9.71 -8.86 -28.24
C PRO A 247 11.04 -8.29 -28.74
N GLN A 248 11.07 -7.72 -29.95
CA GLN A 248 12.25 -7.03 -30.48
C GLN A 248 12.65 -5.83 -29.62
N THR A 249 11.72 -4.92 -29.31
CA THR A 249 11.96 -3.76 -28.46
C THR A 249 12.41 -4.16 -27.06
N TYR A 250 11.84 -5.23 -26.48
CA TYR A 250 12.28 -5.76 -25.18
C TYR A 250 13.75 -6.22 -25.23
N ASN A 251 14.13 -6.96 -26.27
CA ASN A 251 15.50 -7.43 -26.45
C ASN A 251 16.48 -6.28 -26.67
N GLU A 252 16.09 -5.25 -27.42
CA GLU A 252 16.89 -4.03 -27.62
C GLU A 252 17.14 -3.28 -26.30
N VAL A 253 16.12 -3.14 -25.44
CA VAL A 253 16.26 -2.53 -24.10
C VAL A 253 17.14 -3.39 -23.19
N ARG A 254 17.02 -4.72 -23.27
CA ARG A 254 17.82 -5.67 -22.48
C ARG A 254 19.29 -5.70 -22.93
N ALA A 255 19.56 -5.49 -24.22
CA ALA A 255 20.91 -5.38 -24.75
C ALA A 255 21.61 -4.09 -24.31
N GLY A 256 20.86 -3.02 -24.06
CA GLY A 256 21.40 -1.77 -23.52
C GLY A 256 22.31 -1.00 -24.48
N GLU A 257 22.38 -1.37 -25.76
CA GLU A 257 23.29 -0.75 -26.74
C GLU A 257 22.80 0.61 -27.25
N LYS A 258 21.48 0.84 -27.22
CA LYS A 258 20.82 2.06 -27.73
C LYS A 258 19.73 2.51 -26.78
N ILE A 259 19.48 3.82 -26.79
CA ILE A 259 18.36 4.42 -26.06
C ILE A 259 17.06 4.09 -26.82
N VAL A 260 16.18 3.34 -26.16
CA VAL A 260 14.88 2.95 -26.71
C VAL A 260 13.77 3.70 -25.98
N MET A 261 12.78 4.16 -26.72
CA MET A 261 11.62 4.86 -26.18
C MET A 261 10.36 4.01 -26.35
N CYS A 262 9.43 4.11 -25.41
CA CYS A 262 8.14 3.43 -25.53
C CYS A 262 7.28 4.06 -26.64
N GLU A 263 6.78 3.25 -27.59
CA GLU A 263 5.89 3.71 -28.66
C GLU A 263 4.58 4.35 -28.13
N SER A 264 4.08 3.88 -26.98
CA SER A 264 2.81 4.38 -26.41
C SER A 264 2.96 5.59 -25.51
N CYS A 265 3.97 5.61 -24.62
CA CYS A 265 4.10 6.67 -23.61
C CYS A 265 5.32 7.57 -23.78
N GLN A 266 6.17 7.30 -24.78
CA GLN A 266 7.38 8.05 -25.12
C GLN A 266 8.44 8.14 -24.02
N ARG A 267 8.27 7.46 -22.88
CA ARG A 267 9.29 7.38 -21.84
C ARG A 267 10.50 6.59 -22.31
N VAL A 268 11.67 6.98 -21.83
CA VAL A 268 12.92 6.27 -22.05
C VAL A 268 12.87 4.96 -21.25
N LEU A 269 13.13 3.85 -21.92
CA LEU A 269 13.07 2.53 -21.33
C LEU A 269 14.44 2.12 -20.80
N TYR A 270 14.46 1.54 -19.59
CA TYR A 270 15.65 0.92 -19.03
C TYR A 270 15.32 -0.47 -18.47
N PHE A 271 16.32 -1.33 -18.43
CA PHE A 271 16.22 -2.68 -17.90
C PHE A 271 17.05 -2.80 -16.63
N ASN A 272 16.44 -3.27 -15.54
CA ASN A 272 17.17 -3.56 -14.31
C ASN A 272 17.25 -5.09 -14.12
N PRO A 273 18.45 -5.70 -14.28
CA PRO A 273 18.62 -7.15 -14.15
C PRO A 273 18.31 -7.68 -12.74
N ALA A 274 18.32 -6.84 -11.71
CA ALA A 274 17.97 -7.26 -10.35
C ALA A 274 16.46 -7.51 -10.16
N ASN A 275 15.62 -6.93 -11.02
CA ASN A 275 14.17 -7.01 -10.93
C ASN A 275 13.55 -7.96 -11.96
N GLU A 276 14.38 -8.61 -12.79
CA GLU A 276 13.94 -9.74 -13.59
C GLU A 276 13.65 -10.87 -12.60
N ALA A 277 12.35 -11.09 -12.31
CA ALA A 277 11.94 -12.32 -11.65
C ALA A 277 12.51 -13.43 -12.50
N GLY A 278 13.50 -14.13 -11.95
CA GLY A 278 14.05 -15.29 -12.60
C GLY A 278 12.86 -16.13 -13.01
N ILE A 279 12.76 -16.46 -14.30
CA ILE A 279 12.04 -17.66 -14.70
C ILE A 279 12.74 -18.74 -13.91
N GLU A 280 12.22 -19.03 -12.72
CA GLU A 280 12.57 -20.18 -11.93
C GLU A 280 12.12 -21.31 -12.84
N ARG A 281 13.03 -21.71 -13.73
CA ARG A 281 12.96 -22.97 -14.45
C ARG A 281 12.80 -23.95 -13.32
N THR A 282 11.56 -24.30 -13.03
CA THR A 282 11.22 -25.23 -11.98
C THR A 282 11.86 -26.49 -12.49
N ASN A 283 13.07 -26.73 -12.02
CA ASN A 283 13.82 -27.91 -12.32
C ASN A 283 13.09 -28.95 -11.49
N MET A 284 11.95 -29.41 -12.03
CA MET A 284 11.17 -30.50 -11.50
C MET A 284 12.10 -31.69 -11.60
N THR A 285 12.90 -31.91 -10.57
CA THR A 285 13.17 -33.28 -10.13
C THR A 285 11.80 -33.89 -9.90
N ARG A 286 11.25 -34.50 -10.97
CA ARG A 286 9.94 -35.15 -10.98
C ARG A 286 9.90 -36.03 -9.74
N LYS A 287 9.09 -35.64 -8.74
CA LYS A 287 8.90 -36.45 -7.54
C LYS A 287 8.49 -37.84 -8.03
N ARG A 288 9.26 -38.87 -7.66
CA ARG A 288 8.93 -40.27 -8.00
C ARG A 288 7.50 -40.54 -7.54
N ARG A 289 6.71 -41.23 -8.37
CA ARG A 289 5.36 -41.60 -8.02
C ARG A 289 5.43 -42.51 -6.79
N VAL A 290 4.68 -42.17 -5.74
CA VAL A 290 4.51 -43.07 -4.59
C VAL A 290 3.79 -44.32 -5.09
N ARG A 291 4.36 -45.50 -4.85
CA ARG A 291 3.76 -46.77 -5.27
C ARG A 291 2.86 -47.28 -4.14
N PRO A 292 1.57 -47.57 -4.37
CA PRO A 292 0.73 -48.22 -3.37
C PRO A 292 1.34 -49.56 -2.94
N LYS A 293 1.08 -49.96 -1.69
CA LYS A 293 1.43 -51.31 -1.24
C LYS A 293 0.63 -52.35 -2.02
N ALA A 294 1.25 -53.48 -2.34
CA ALA A 294 0.64 -54.53 -3.16
C ALA A 294 -0.53 -55.24 -2.44
N ASP A 295 -0.50 -55.27 -1.11
CA ASP A 295 -1.47 -55.93 -0.22
C ASP A 295 -2.61 -55.02 0.25
N ALA A 296 -2.79 -53.84 -0.36
CA ALA A 296 -3.83 -52.90 0.06
C ALA A 296 -5.23 -53.47 -0.18
N ASP A 297 -6.11 -53.34 0.83
CA ASP A 297 -7.51 -53.76 0.79
C ASP A 297 -8.36 -53.02 -0.24
N GLN A 298 -7.90 -51.83 -0.65
CA GLN A 298 -8.51 -51.00 -1.68
C GLN A 298 -7.52 -50.77 -2.80
N ALA A 299 -8.00 -50.84 -4.03
CA ALA A 299 -7.14 -50.82 -5.18
C ALA A 299 -7.75 -50.24 -6.43
N TRP A 300 -6.94 -49.46 -7.14
CA TRP A 300 -7.31 -48.88 -8.42
C TRP A 300 -6.33 -49.31 -9.49
N TYR A 301 -6.85 -49.70 -10.63
CA TYR A 301 -6.08 -50.12 -11.78
C TYR A 301 -6.61 -49.45 -13.04
N HIS A 302 -5.72 -49.18 -13.98
CA HIS A 302 -6.06 -48.81 -15.35
C HIS A 302 -5.83 -50.00 -16.27
N ARG A 303 -6.81 -50.29 -17.13
CA ARG A 303 -6.68 -51.28 -18.20
C ARG A 303 -6.96 -50.62 -19.53
N SER A 304 -6.06 -50.79 -20.50
CA SER A 304 -6.16 -50.17 -21.83
C SER A 304 -7.05 -50.94 -22.81
N ALA A 305 -7.56 -52.12 -22.41
CA ALA A 305 -8.48 -52.93 -23.20
C ALA A 305 -9.35 -53.78 -22.27
N TYR A 306 -10.67 -53.50 -22.21
CA TYR A 306 -11.61 -54.21 -21.36
C TYR A 306 -12.88 -54.60 -22.13
N GLY A 307 -12.92 -55.83 -22.64
CA GLY A 307 -14.07 -56.35 -23.40
C GLY A 307 -14.32 -55.55 -24.69
N GLN A 308 -15.51 -54.94 -24.80
CA GLN A 308 -15.88 -54.03 -25.91
C GLN A 308 -15.55 -52.55 -25.62
N HIS A 309 -15.10 -52.24 -24.41
CA HIS A 309 -14.70 -50.89 -24.01
C HIS A 309 -13.18 -50.76 -24.07
N GLU A 310 -12.70 -49.57 -24.44
CA GLU A 310 -11.27 -49.31 -24.61
C GLU A 310 -10.56 -49.21 -23.25
N GLU A 311 -10.33 -47.98 -22.79
CA GLU A 311 -9.62 -47.68 -21.56
C GLU A 311 -10.60 -47.53 -20.40
N VAL A 312 -10.35 -48.26 -19.32
CA VAL A 312 -11.21 -48.24 -18.13
C VAL A 312 -10.39 -48.15 -16.84
N PHE A 313 -11.01 -47.58 -15.81
CA PHE A 313 -10.56 -47.69 -14.44
C PHE A 313 -11.31 -48.81 -13.71
N LEU A 314 -10.56 -49.64 -12.99
CA LEU A 314 -11.05 -50.73 -12.17
C LEU A 314 -10.83 -50.38 -10.71
N GLY A 315 -11.91 -50.26 -9.95
CA GLY A 315 -11.88 -50.11 -8.50
C GLY A 315 -12.20 -51.44 -7.83
N PHE A 316 -11.35 -51.86 -6.89
CA PHE A 316 -11.54 -53.05 -6.06
C PHE A 316 -11.53 -52.69 -4.58
N VAL A 317 -12.45 -53.30 -3.84
CA VAL A 317 -12.52 -53.16 -2.38
C VAL A 317 -12.73 -54.55 -1.75
N ASN A 318 -11.88 -54.91 -0.80
CA ASN A 318 -12.08 -56.09 0.04
C ASN A 318 -12.91 -55.71 1.27
N SER A 319 -13.99 -56.45 1.54
CA SER A 319 -14.81 -56.29 2.73
C SER A 319 -15.25 -57.66 3.27
N GLN A 320 -14.92 -57.94 4.53
CA GLN A 320 -15.37 -59.11 5.30
C GLN A 320 -15.25 -60.46 4.57
N GLY A 321 -14.17 -60.67 3.81
CA GLY A 321 -13.90 -61.92 3.08
C GLY A 321 -14.50 -62.00 1.68
N THR A 322 -15.17 -60.94 1.21
CA THR A 322 -15.62 -60.75 -0.17
C THR A 322 -14.87 -59.60 -0.82
N SER A 323 -14.79 -59.61 -2.14
CA SER A 323 -14.19 -58.54 -2.95
C SER A 323 -15.17 -58.04 -3.99
N SER A 324 -15.34 -56.72 -4.05
CA SER A 324 -16.16 -56.03 -5.03
C SER A 324 -15.29 -55.46 -6.16
N ARG A 325 -15.79 -55.50 -7.40
CA ARG A 325 -15.18 -54.87 -8.58
C ARG A 325 -16.17 -53.90 -9.21
N ARG A 326 -15.72 -52.66 -9.45
CA ARG A 326 -16.44 -51.62 -10.20
C ARG A 326 -15.61 -51.14 -11.38
N VAL A 327 -16.25 -50.97 -12.53
CA VAL A 327 -15.61 -50.55 -13.77
C VAL A 327 -16.12 -49.15 -14.13
N TYR A 328 -15.20 -48.25 -14.44
CA TYR A 328 -15.52 -46.88 -14.84
C TYR A 328 -14.84 -46.55 -16.18
N ASP A 329 -15.54 -45.84 -17.04
CA ASP A 329 -14.99 -45.31 -18.28
C ASP A 329 -13.87 -44.30 -18.00
N LEU A 330 -12.77 -44.38 -18.76
CA LEU A 330 -11.62 -43.50 -18.55
C LEU A 330 -11.97 -42.02 -18.73
N HIS A 331 -12.76 -41.66 -19.75
CA HIS A 331 -12.94 -40.25 -20.15
C HIS A 331 -14.08 -39.59 -19.39
N THR A 332 -15.16 -40.32 -19.17
CA THR A 332 -16.39 -39.81 -18.58
C THR A 332 -16.50 -40.09 -17.09
N GLY A 333 -15.73 -41.04 -16.55
CA GLY A 333 -15.84 -41.48 -15.15
C GLY A 333 -17.16 -42.21 -14.85
N ARG A 334 -17.95 -42.55 -15.88
CA ARG A 334 -19.24 -43.23 -15.73
C ARG A 334 -19.05 -44.72 -15.53
N LYS A 335 -19.82 -45.29 -14.60
CA LYS A 335 -19.79 -46.72 -14.27
C LYS A 335 -20.30 -47.56 -15.45
N ILE A 336 -19.53 -48.58 -15.81
CA ILE A 336 -19.83 -49.54 -16.87
C ILE A 336 -20.27 -50.85 -16.22
N GLY A 337 -21.55 -51.21 -16.40
CA GLY A 337 -22.12 -52.44 -15.84
C GLY A 337 -22.36 -52.41 -14.33
N ASP A 338 -22.75 -53.56 -13.80
CA ASP A 338 -23.06 -53.72 -12.37
C ASP A 338 -21.81 -54.05 -11.54
N THR A 339 -21.90 -53.83 -10.22
CA THR A 339 -20.82 -54.23 -9.30
C THR A 339 -20.78 -55.76 -9.22
N GLU A 340 -19.64 -56.35 -9.57
CA GLU A 340 -19.43 -57.79 -9.37
C GLU A 340 -18.79 -58.04 -8.00
N SER A 341 -19.34 -58.97 -7.23
CA SER A 341 -18.77 -59.40 -5.95
C SER A 341 -18.41 -60.88 -5.99
N ARG A 342 -17.26 -61.23 -5.44
CA ARG A 342 -16.75 -62.61 -5.37
C ARG A 342 -16.13 -62.89 -4.01
N ASP A 343 -16.21 -64.14 -3.56
CA ASP A 343 -15.57 -64.57 -2.32
C ASP A 343 -14.05 -64.58 -2.46
N GLY A 344 -13.35 -64.11 -1.41
CA GLY A 344 -11.90 -64.02 -1.34
C GLY A 344 -11.33 -62.64 -1.71
N ASN A 345 -10.00 -62.55 -1.72
CA ASN A 345 -9.28 -61.31 -2.03
C ASN A 345 -9.38 -60.99 -3.54
N TYR A 346 -9.53 -59.72 -3.90
CA TYR A 346 -9.64 -59.29 -5.30
C TYR A 346 -8.48 -59.79 -6.19
N HIS A 347 -7.28 -59.96 -5.65
CA HIS A 347 -6.13 -60.49 -6.39
C HIS A 347 -6.36 -61.91 -6.93
N THR A 348 -7.02 -62.75 -6.13
CA THR A 348 -7.33 -64.14 -6.51
C THR A 348 -8.66 -64.24 -7.23
N ALA A 349 -9.65 -63.46 -6.80
CA ALA A 349 -11.01 -63.52 -7.33
C ALA A 349 -11.14 -62.90 -8.74
N PHE A 350 -10.33 -61.89 -9.06
CA PHE A 350 -10.35 -61.14 -10.32
C PHE A 350 -8.98 -61.13 -11.03
N ALA A 351 -8.24 -62.24 -10.95
CA ALA A 351 -6.87 -62.33 -11.48
C ALA A 351 -6.76 -61.92 -12.97
N THR A 352 -7.74 -62.32 -13.79
CA THR A 352 -7.81 -62.01 -15.23
C THR A 352 -7.98 -60.52 -15.54
N ASP A 353 -8.52 -59.74 -14.60
CA ASP A 353 -8.68 -58.28 -14.76
C ASP A 353 -7.41 -57.50 -14.43
N LEU A 354 -6.52 -58.11 -13.65
CA LEU A 354 -5.24 -57.54 -13.27
C LEU A 354 -4.14 -57.81 -14.32
N GLU A 355 -4.39 -58.71 -15.27
CA GLU A 355 -3.48 -58.96 -16.39
C GLU A 355 -3.29 -57.71 -17.25
N HIS A 356 -2.03 -57.28 -17.38
CA HIS A 356 -1.62 -56.06 -18.11
C HIS A 356 -2.22 -54.75 -17.57
N ALA A 357 -2.70 -54.75 -16.31
CA ALA A 357 -3.25 -53.56 -15.69
C ALA A 357 -2.16 -52.69 -15.02
N THR A 358 -2.31 -51.37 -15.08
CA THR A 358 -1.42 -50.41 -14.43
C THR A 358 -1.98 -50.01 -13.07
N ARG A 359 -1.25 -50.28 -11.98
CA ARG A 359 -1.68 -49.90 -10.62
C ARG A 359 -1.69 -48.39 -10.43
N LEU A 360 -2.82 -47.85 -9.98
CA LEU A 360 -3.06 -46.45 -9.66
C LEU A 360 -3.11 -46.19 -8.14
N ASN A 361 -2.90 -44.93 -7.77
CA ASN A 361 -3.02 -44.39 -6.42
C ASN A 361 -4.48 -43.99 -6.20
N GLY A 362 -5.23 -44.84 -5.50
CA GLY A 362 -6.58 -44.58 -5.06
C GLY A 362 -6.88 -45.47 -3.85
N SER A 363 -7.45 -44.90 -2.80
CA SER A 363 -7.72 -45.58 -1.53
C SER A 363 -9.07 -45.13 -0.98
N TRP A 364 -10.10 -45.31 -1.80
CA TRP A 364 -11.48 -45.01 -1.44
C TRP A 364 -12.19 -46.30 -1.02
N ASN A 365 -13.04 -46.18 0.00
CA ASN A 365 -13.73 -47.30 0.63
C ASN A 365 -15.11 -47.58 0.01
N GLU A 366 -15.70 -48.73 0.32
CA GLU A 366 -16.98 -49.17 -0.27
C GLU A 366 -18.09 -48.11 -0.15
N THR A 367 -18.19 -47.44 1.01
CA THR A 367 -19.18 -46.39 1.28
C THR A 367 -19.01 -45.17 0.36
N GLU A 368 -17.77 -44.74 0.13
CA GLU A 368 -17.47 -43.63 -0.77
C GLU A 368 -17.80 -44.00 -2.23
N LEU A 369 -17.46 -45.22 -2.65
CA LEU A 369 -17.82 -45.65 -4.00
C LEU A 369 -19.36 -45.82 -4.16
N ASP A 370 -20.09 -46.18 -3.10
CA ASP A 370 -21.56 -46.28 -3.11
C ASP A 370 -22.22 -44.92 -3.22
N GLU A 371 -21.67 -43.90 -2.54
CA GLU A 371 -22.15 -42.52 -2.60
C GLU A 371 -22.06 -41.93 -4.02
N TRP A 372 -21.02 -42.29 -4.77
CA TRP A 372 -20.83 -41.83 -6.15
C TRP A 372 -21.75 -42.52 -7.16
N GLY A 373 -22.27 -43.70 -6.81
CA GLY A 373 -23.26 -44.42 -7.59
C GLY A 373 -22.80 -44.75 -9.02
N ALA A 374 -23.28 -43.97 -10.00
CA ALA A 374 -23.05 -44.21 -11.42
C ALA A 374 -21.91 -43.36 -12.03
N GLU A 375 -21.39 -42.35 -11.34
CA GLU A 375 -20.38 -41.43 -11.90
C GLU A 375 -19.35 -41.00 -10.85
N LEU A 376 -18.07 -41.03 -11.21
CA LEU A 376 -16.99 -40.55 -10.35
C LEU A 376 -17.01 -39.02 -10.24
N PRO A 377 -16.79 -38.45 -9.04
CA PRO A 377 -16.55 -37.01 -8.90
C PRO A 377 -15.35 -36.57 -9.74
N MET A 378 -15.42 -35.38 -10.34
CA MET A 378 -14.35 -34.84 -11.18
C MET A 378 -12.99 -34.82 -10.47
N THR A 379 -12.97 -34.55 -9.16
CA THR A 379 -11.73 -34.55 -8.36
C THR A 379 -11.06 -35.92 -8.27
N VAL A 380 -11.86 -37.00 -8.23
CA VAL A 380 -11.39 -38.39 -8.20
C VAL A 380 -10.89 -38.79 -9.59
N LEU A 381 -11.64 -38.40 -10.63
CA LEU A 381 -11.27 -38.66 -12.02
C LEU A 381 -9.95 -37.97 -12.39
N ASP A 382 -9.79 -36.69 -12.04
CA ASP A 382 -8.57 -35.91 -12.27
C ASP A 382 -7.36 -36.51 -11.52
N ALA A 383 -7.57 -37.01 -10.29
CA ALA A 383 -6.53 -37.67 -9.52
C ALA A 383 -6.06 -38.97 -10.21
N LEU A 384 -7.00 -39.79 -10.70
CA LEU A 384 -6.70 -41.03 -11.43
C LEU A 384 -6.00 -40.74 -12.77
N HIS A 385 -6.40 -39.71 -13.51
CA HIS A 385 -5.72 -39.30 -14.75
C HIS A 385 -4.31 -38.77 -14.51
N SER A 386 -4.12 -37.90 -13.52
CA SER A 386 -2.81 -37.37 -13.15
C SER A 386 -1.86 -38.51 -12.76
N ASP A 387 -2.37 -39.49 -12.01
CA ASP A 387 -1.59 -40.63 -11.57
C ASP A 387 -1.29 -41.63 -12.69
N LEU A 388 -2.23 -41.86 -13.61
CA LEU A 388 -2.01 -42.64 -14.82
C LEU A 388 -0.96 -41.99 -15.73
N ALA A 389 -0.99 -40.66 -15.88
CA ALA A 389 0.03 -39.92 -16.63
C ALA A 389 1.41 -40.08 -15.99
N ALA A 390 1.50 -40.02 -14.66
CA ALA A 390 2.73 -40.29 -13.93
C ALA A 390 3.21 -41.75 -14.13
N ALA A 391 2.31 -42.73 -14.10
CA ALA A 391 2.64 -44.13 -14.32
C ALA A 391 3.12 -44.41 -15.75
N ARG A 392 2.47 -43.83 -16.78
CA ARG A 392 2.91 -43.90 -18.19
C ARG A 392 4.28 -43.23 -18.40
N ALA A 393 4.55 -42.13 -17.69
CA ALA A 393 5.86 -41.48 -17.75
C ALA A 393 6.96 -42.34 -17.11
N GLU A 394 6.68 -43.04 -16.00
CA GLU A 394 7.63 -43.98 -15.38
C GLU A 394 7.89 -45.21 -16.26
N SER A 395 6.87 -45.80 -16.88
CA SER A 395 7.05 -46.96 -17.76
C SER A 395 7.89 -46.60 -18.99
N LYS A 396 7.63 -45.44 -19.62
CA LYS A 396 8.44 -44.93 -20.74
C LYS A 396 9.90 -44.65 -20.34
N ALA A 397 10.13 -44.17 -19.12
CA ALA A 397 11.49 -43.98 -18.61
C ALA A 397 12.21 -45.31 -18.36
N ARG A 398 11.49 -46.34 -17.90
CA ARG A 398 12.04 -47.69 -17.70
C ARG A 398 12.36 -48.40 -19.01
N THR A 399 11.47 -48.38 -19.99
CA THR A 399 11.73 -48.98 -21.31
C THR A 399 12.91 -48.31 -22.01
N HIS A 400 13.05 -47.00 -21.87
CA HIS A 400 14.22 -46.27 -22.35
C HIS A 400 15.50 -46.67 -21.60
N ALA A 401 15.44 -46.91 -20.29
CA ALA A 401 16.59 -47.37 -19.52
C ALA A 401 16.99 -48.83 -19.86
N GLU A 402 16.03 -49.73 -20.06
CA GLU A 402 16.27 -51.12 -20.48
C GLU A 402 16.80 -51.22 -21.91
N ALA A 403 16.30 -50.40 -22.84
CA ALA A 403 16.82 -50.33 -24.21
C ALA A 403 18.30 -49.88 -24.25
N VAL A 404 18.66 -48.92 -23.39
CA VAL A 404 20.05 -48.47 -23.23
C VAL A 404 20.93 -49.55 -22.58
N HIS A 405 20.35 -50.46 -21.79
CA HIS A 405 21.08 -51.56 -21.15
C HIS A 405 21.23 -52.81 -22.05
N SER A 406 20.26 -53.11 -22.91
CA SER A 406 20.34 -54.25 -23.83
C SER A 406 21.26 -54.02 -25.03
N GLU A 407 21.51 -52.76 -25.40
CA GLU A 407 22.52 -52.39 -26.42
C GLU A 407 23.98 -52.53 -25.92
N HIS A 408 24.20 -52.80 -24.63
CA HIS A 408 25.51 -53.10 -24.05
C HIS A 408 25.47 -54.41 -23.25
N PRO A 409 25.55 -55.59 -23.89
CA PRO A 409 25.79 -56.82 -23.14
C PRO A 409 27.15 -56.70 -22.46
N ALA A 410 27.17 -56.93 -21.15
CA ALA A 410 28.35 -56.86 -20.30
C ALA A 410 29.51 -57.66 -20.92
N ALA A 411 30.55 -56.95 -21.36
CA ALA A 411 31.86 -57.53 -21.57
C ALA A 411 32.52 -57.70 -20.21
N SER A 412 32.51 -58.93 -19.69
CA SER A 412 33.50 -59.45 -18.75
C SER A 412 33.64 -60.95 -18.97
#